data_AF-A0A5S4VDZ6-F1
#
_entry.id   AF-A0A5S4VDZ6-F1
#
_cell.length_a   1.000
_cell.length_b   1.000
_cell.length_c   1.000
_cell.angle_alpha   90.00
_cell.angle_beta   90.00
_cell.angle_gamma   90.00
#
_symmetry.space_group_name_H-M   'P 1'
#
loop_
_entity.id
_entity.type
_entity.pdbx_description
1 polymer ?
#
loop_
_entity_poly.entity_id
_entity_poly.type
_entity_poly.pdbx_seq_one_letter_code
_entity_poly.pdbx_strand_id
1 'polypeptide(L)'
;ENPPHPEIWINYFLRMMVLYSKKVYELSKESENDELDGSLSYLNAKEKEFLAFLLKKRLYEFTPIEVSKMLGVTNKTIINRCAKLVNNGLLIPIIVKTRIRSYRLSDFSKTNEKKILKKIS
;
A
#
# COMPACT_ATOMS: atom_id res chain seq x y z
N GLU A 1 -18.74 -45.40 -19.24
CA GLU A 1 -19.64 -45.61 -18.09
C GLU A 1 -19.40 -44.53 -17.07
N ASN A 2 -20.46 -44.05 -16.39
CA ASN A 2 -20.33 -43.06 -15.31
C ASN A 2 -19.80 -43.75 -14.05
N PRO A 3 -18.93 -43.09 -13.26
CA PRO A 3 -18.40 -43.68 -12.04
C PRO A 3 -19.54 -43.96 -11.04
N PRO A 4 -19.51 -45.11 -10.34
CA PRO A 4 -20.47 -45.37 -9.27
C PRO A 4 -20.30 -44.32 -8.16
N HIS A 5 -21.43 -43.87 -7.59
CA HIS A 5 -21.51 -42.86 -6.53
C HIS A 5 -20.86 -41.50 -6.90
N PRO A 6 -21.43 -40.75 -7.86
CA PRO A 6 -20.92 -39.44 -8.26
C PRO A 6 -20.87 -38.43 -7.11
N GLU A 7 -21.67 -38.61 -6.06
CA GLU A 7 -21.68 -37.76 -4.87
C GLU A 7 -20.34 -37.77 -4.13
N ILE A 8 -19.62 -38.90 -4.14
CA ILE A 8 -18.30 -39.03 -3.51
C ILE A 8 -17.28 -38.18 -4.26
N TRP A 9 -17.29 -38.25 -5.59
CA TRP A 9 -16.41 -37.47 -6.45
C TRP A 9 -16.70 -35.97 -6.36
N ILE A 10 -17.98 -35.59 -6.32
CA ILE A 10 -18.40 -34.21 -6.10
C ILE A 10 -17.93 -33.72 -4.73
N ASN A 11 -18.11 -34.50 -3.67
CA ASN A 11 -17.67 -34.12 -2.32
C ASN A 11 -16.15 -33.96 -2.26
N TYR A 12 -15.40 -34.90 -2.85
CA TYR A 12 -13.95 -34.82 -2.95
C TYR A 12 -13.50 -33.56 -3.71
N PHE A 13 -14.10 -33.30 -4.88
CA PHE A 13 -13.82 -32.10 -5.65
C PHE A 13 -14.08 -30.82 -4.84
N LEU A 14 -15.21 -30.73 -4.15
CA LEU A 14 -15.54 -29.58 -3.29
C LEU A 14 -14.54 -29.41 -2.15
N ARG A 15 -14.09 -30.51 -1.51
CA ARG A 15 -13.04 -30.46 -0.48
C ARG A 15 -11.73 -29.95 -1.04
N MET A 16 -11.32 -30.44 -2.22
CA MET A 16 -10.11 -29.98 -2.89
C MET A 16 -10.20 -28.49 -3.25
N MET A 17 -11.34 -28.04 -3.78
CA MET A 17 -11.59 -26.63 -4.08
C MET A 17 -11.46 -25.74 -2.83
N VAL A 18 -12.03 -26.17 -1.71
CA VAL A 18 -11.91 -25.45 -0.42
C VAL A 18 -10.46 -25.40 0.07
N LEU A 19 -9.71 -26.50 -0.04
CA LEU A 19 -8.32 -26.54 0.39
C LEU A 19 -7.44 -25.62 -0.47
N TYR A 20 -7.60 -25.68 -1.80
CA TYR A 20 -6.84 -24.81 -2.70
C TYR A 20 -7.25 -23.35 -2.58
N SER A 21 -8.54 -23.04 -2.44
CA SER A 21 -8.98 -21.65 -2.27
C SER A 21 -8.42 -21.05 -0.98
N LYS A 22 -8.36 -21.82 0.11
CA LYS A 22 -7.69 -21.40 1.35
C LYS A 22 -6.21 -21.16 1.13
N LYS A 23 -5.51 -22.08 0.46
CA LYS A 23 -4.07 -21.93 0.21
C LYS A 23 -3.74 -20.72 -0.66
N VAL A 24 -4.52 -20.49 -1.72
CA VAL A 24 -4.39 -19.31 -2.59
C VAL A 24 -4.64 -18.02 -1.80
N TYR A 25 -5.65 -18.00 -0.94
CA TYR A 25 -5.94 -16.85 -0.08
C TYR A 25 -4.80 -16.56 0.90
N GLU A 26 -4.24 -17.59 1.56
CA GLU A 26 -3.09 -17.45 2.45
C GLU A 26 -1.87 -16.87 1.73
N LEU A 27 -1.51 -17.44 0.57
CA LEU A 27 -0.39 -16.97 -0.24
C LEU A 27 -0.58 -15.53 -0.72
N SER A 28 -1.82 -15.16 -1.10
CA SER A 28 -2.14 -13.79 -1.50
C SER A 28 -1.93 -12.82 -0.34
N LYS A 29 -2.35 -13.21 0.87
CA LYS A 29 -2.21 -12.38 2.07
C LYS A 29 -0.75 -12.25 2.53
N GLU A 30 0.05 -13.31 2.40
CA GLU A 30 1.49 -13.27 2.65
C GLU A 30 2.18 -12.32 1.67
N SER A 31 1.90 -12.47 0.37
CA SER A 31 2.43 -11.59 -0.69
C SER A 31 2.11 -10.11 -0.45
N GLU A 32 0.89 -9.77 -0.03
CA GLU A 32 0.53 -8.38 0.30
C GLU A 32 1.33 -7.82 1.49
N ASN A 33 1.63 -8.65 2.49
CA ASN A 33 2.40 -8.20 3.65
C ASN A 33 3.87 -8.03 3.29
N ASP A 34 4.42 -8.93 2.48
CA ASP A 34 5.80 -8.86 1.98
C ASP A 34 6.01 -7.62 1.12
N GLU A 35 5.04 -7.28 0.25
CA GLU A 35 5.07 -6.05 -0.55
C GLU A 35 5.05 -4.80 0.35
N LEU A 36 4.21 -4.80 1.39
CA LEU A 36 4.14 -3.71 2.35
C LEU A 36 5.44 -3.56 3.16
N ASP A 37 6.02 -4.66 3.63
CA ASP A 37 7.31 -4.63 4.33
C ASP A 37 8.43 -4.18 3.41
N GLY A 38 8.45 -4.64 2.16
CA GLY A 38 9.34 -4.16 1.13
C GLY A 38 9.26 -2.65 0.97
N SER A 39 8.06 -2.11 0.72
CA SER A 39 7.84 -0.67 0.50
C SER A 39 8.28 0.21 1.68
N LEU A 40 8.12 -0.27 2.93
CA LEU A 40 8.49 0.47 4.14
C LEU A 40 9.96 0.29 4.53
N SER A 41 10.61 -0.81 4.13
CA SER A 41 12.00 -1.13 4.51
C SER A 41 13.00 -0.09 3.96
N TYR A 42 12.74 0.43 2.76
CA TYR A 42 13.58 1.43 2.10
C TYR A 42 13.38 2.87 2.61
N LEU A 43 12.46 3.07 3.57
CA LEU A 43 12.20 4.39 4.16
C LEU A 43 12.95 4.58 5.48
N ASN A 44 13.54 5.75 5.65
CA ASN A 44 14.09 6.15 6.95
C ASN A 44 12.99 6.60 7.93
N ALA A 45 13.36 6.83 9.19
CA ALA A 45 12.42 7.23 10.23
C ALA A 45 11.63 8.50 9.87
N LYS A 46 12.29 9.53 9.31
CA LYS A 46 11.63 10.79 8.94
C LYS A 46 10.66 10.63 7.76
N GLU A 47 10.92 9.70 6.84
CA GLU A 47 10.03 9.37 5.73
C GLU A 47 8.82 8.57 6.19
N LYS A 48 9.03 7.62 7.12
CA LYS A 48 7.94 6.88 7.79
C LYS A 48 7.03 7.82 8.58
N GLU A 49 7.61 8.70 9.40
CA GLU A 49 6.87 9.73 10.13
C GLU A 49 6.07 10.64 9.19
N PHE A 50 6.69 11.02 8.05
CA PHE A 50 6.02 11.83 7.04
C PHE A 50 4.82 11.11 6.41
N LEU A 51 4.97 9.84 6.03
CA LEU A 51 3.87 9.02 5.53
C LEU A 51 2.75 8.88 6.57
N ALA A 52 3.11 8.60 7.82
CA ALA A 52 2.15 8.49 8.92
C ALA A 52 1.40 9.81 9.15
N PHE A 53 2.08 10.96 9.03
CA PHE A 53 1.46 12.27 9.10
C PHE A 53 0.40 12.47 8.00
N LEU A 54 0.74 12.16 6.74
CA LEU A 54 -0.17 12.30 5.60
C LEU A 54 -1.44 11.45 5.79
N LEU A 55 -1.27 10.19 6.24
CA LEU A 55 -2.36 9.26 6.51
C LEU A 55 -3.23 9.75 7.69
N LYS A 56 -2.63 10.10 8.83
CA LYS A 56 -3.36 10.59 10.02
C LYS A 56 -4.16 11.86 9.74
N LYS A 57 -3.64 12.76 8.90
CA LYS A 57 -4.32 13.99 8.48
C LYS A 57 -5.25 13.79 7.29
N ARG A 58 -5.33 12.58 6.73
CA ARG A 58 -6.11 12.22 5.52
C ARG A 58 -5.83 13.17 4.35
N LEU A 59 -4.57 13.55 4.19
CA LEU A 59 -4.10 14.39 3.09
C LEU A 59 -3.94 13.53 1.83
N TYR A 60 -5.08 13.17 1.23
CA TYR A 60 -5.09 12.28 0.07
C TYR A 60 -4.51 12.93 -1.18
N GLU A 61 -4.61 14.24 -1.33
CA GLU A 61 -3.93 15.02 -2.35
C GLU A 61 -3.45 16.35 -1.74
N PHE A 62 -2.23 16.76 -2.07
CA PHE A 62 -1.63 17.97 -1.49
C PHE A 62 -0.57 18.59 -2.41
N THR A 63 -0.33 19.88 -2.21
CA THR A 63 0.87 20.52 -2.78
C THR A 63 2.01 20.51 -1.76
N PRO A 64 3.28 20.39 -2.19
CA PRO A 64 4.42 20.40 -1.27
C PRO A 64 4.48 21.64 -0.36
N ILE A 65 4.02 22.79 -0.83
CA ILE A 65 4.04 24.04 -0.07
C ILE A 65 3.02 24.08 1.07
N GLU A 66 1.85 23.45 0.91
CA GLU A 66 0.86 23.30 1.98
C GLU A 66 1.44 22.50 3.14
N VAL A 67 2.01 21.34 2.83
CA VAL A 67 2.55 20.44 3.85
C VAL A 67 3.84 20.99 4.48
N SER A 68 4.64 21.72 3.70
CA SER A 68 5.81 22.47 4.19
C SER A 68 5.43 23.45 5.30
N LYS A 69 4.33 24.21 5.12
CA LYS A 69 3.80 25.12 6.14
C LYS A 69 3.29 24.38 7.39
N MET A 70 2.62 23.24 7.22
CA MET A 70 2.11 22.45 8.33
C MET A 70 3.21 21.84 9.21
N LEU A 71 4.31 21.42 8.59
CA LEU A 71 5.42 20.75 9.28
C LEU A 71 6.57 21.70 9.67
N GLY A 72 6.52 22.97 9.26
CA GLY A 72 7.57 23.96 9.54
C GLY A 72 8.92 23.61 8.88
N VAL A 73 8.91 22.86 7.78
CA VAL A 73 10.13 22.46 7.03
C VAL A 73 10.13 23.08 5.64
N THR A 74 11.28 23.13 4.98
CA THR A 74 11.38 23.74 3.65
C THR A 74 10.63 22.92 2.58
N ASN A 75 10.19 23.61 1.52
CA ASN A 75 9.54 22.96 0.37
C ASN A 75 10.44 21.89 -0.27
N LYS A 76 11.76 22.15 -0.37
CA LYS A 76 12.75 21.18 -0.86
C LYS A 76 12.78 19.90 -0.02
N THR A 77 12.66 20.02 1.30
CA THR A 77 12.60 18.86 2.20
C THR A 77 11.36 18.00 1.93
N ILE A 78 10.20 18.63 1.75
CA ILE A 78 8.96 17.90 1.41
C ILE A 78 9.09 17.20 0.06
N ILE A 79 9.57 17.90 -0.97
CA ILE A 79 9.77 17.33 -2.31
C ILE A 79 10.70 16.10 -2.26
N ASN A 80 11.80 16.16 -1.52
CA ASN A 80 12.72 15.04 -1.40
C ASN A 80 12.07 13.82 -0.71
N ARG A 81 11.26 14.04 0.32
CA ARG A 81 10.50 12.95 0.99
C ARG A 81 9.43 12.39 0.06
N CYS A 82 8.73 13.24 -0.68
CA CYS A 82 7.75 12.81 -1.68
C CYS A 82 8.40 11.95 -2.76
N ALA A 83 9.56 12.33 -3.29
CA ALA A 83 10.29 11.54 -4.27
C ALA A 83 10.62 10.13 -3.74
N LYS A 84 11.02 10.02 -2.48
CA LYS A 84 11.28 8.73 -1.83
C LYS A 84 10.02 7.88 -1.68
N LEU A 85 8.90 8.49 -1.29
CA LEU A 85 7.62 7.77 -1.21
C LEU A 85 7.08 7.35 -2.59
N VAL A 86 7.27 8.18 -3.62
CA VAL A 86 6.90 7.84 -5.02
C VAL A 86 7.70 6.64 -5.51
N ASN A 87 9.02 6.62 -5.27
CA ASN A 87 9.88 5.51 -5.69
C ASN A 87 9.50 4.17 -5.02
N ASN A 88 8.81 4.21 -3.88
CA ASN A 88 8.32 3.04 -3.16
C ASN A 88 6.82 2.77 -3.38
N GLY A 89 6.18 3.42 -4.36
CA GLY A 89 4.77 3.18 -4.71
C GLY A 89 3.75 3.73 -3.70
N LEU A 90 4.19 4.55 -2.74
CA LEU A 90 3.33 5.07 -1.66
C LEU A 90 2.65 6.40 -2.03
N LEU A 91 3.26 7.14 -2.96
CA LEU A 91 2.68 8.36 -3.53
C LEU A 91 2.65 8.29 -5.06
N ILE A 92 1.71 9.04 -5.63
CA ILE A 92 1.56 9.24 -7.07
C ILE A 92 1.76 10.74 -7.35
N PRO A 93 2.74 11.14 -8.18
CA PRO A 93 2.90 12.52 -8.59
C PRO A 93 1.83 12.89 -9.63
N ILE A 94 1.17 14.04 -9.44
CA ILE A 94 0.25 14.60 -10.42
C ILE A 94 1.03 15.58 -11.29
N ILE A 95 1.33 15.16 -12.51
CA ILE A 95 2.14 15.91 -13.47
C ILE A 95 1.22 16.70 -14.39
N VAL A 96 1.52 17.98 -14.57
CA VAL A 96 0.89 18.83 -15.58
C VAL A 96 1.98 19.38 -16.47
N LYS A 97 1.88 19.12 -17.78
CA LYS A 97 2.95 19.37 -18.76
C LYS A 97 4.23 18.63 -18.35
N THR A 98 5.23 19.37 -17.86
CA THR A 98 6.55 18.84 -17.49
C THR A 98 6.87 18.95 -16.01
N ARG A 99 5.93 19.43 -15.18
CA ARG A 99 6.16 19.68 -13.75
C ARG A 99 5.15 18.97 -12.88
N ILE A 100 5.61 18.47 -11.74
CA ILE A 100 4.75 17.96 -10.67
C ILE A 100 4.00 19.14 -10.04
N ARG A 101 2.67 19.07 -9.98
CA ARG A 101 1.80 20.11 -9.39
C ARG A 101 1.36 19.75 -7.98
N SER A 102 0.99 18.50 -7.78
CA SER A 102 0.57 17.93 -6.50
C SER A 102 1.04 16.49 -6.37
N TYR A 103 0.90 15.93 -5.18
CA TYR A 103 1.08 14.51 -4.91
C TYR A 103 -0.22 13.96 -4.35
N ARG A 104 -0.49 12.69 -4.66
CA ARG A 104 -1.63 11.94 -4.16
C ARG A 104 -1.18 10.68 -3.44
N LEU A 105 -1.85 10.29 -2.36
CA LEU A 105 -1.66 8.96 -1.76
C LEU A 105 -2.07 7.87 -2.76
N SER A 106 -1.22 6.87 -2.93
CA SER A 106 -1.54 5.70 -3.75
C SER A 106 -2.70 4.91 -3.14
N ASP A 107 -3.45 4.18 -3.96
CA ASP A 107 -4.53 3.34 -3.46
C ASP A 107 -4.01 2.21 -2.58
N PHE A 108 -2.77 1.75 -2.84
CA PHE A 108 -2.02 0.86 -1.95
C PHE A 108 -1.88 1.46 -0.54
N SER A 109 -1.45 2.72 -0.43
CA SER A 109 -1.26 3.40 0.85
C SER A 109 -2.58 3.62 1.60
N LYS A 110 -3.65 3.95 0.86
CA LYS A 110 -4.99 4.15 1.45
C LYS A 110 -5.56 2.83 1.97
N THR A 111 -5.48 1.77 1.18
CA THR A 111 -6.02 0.44 1.54
C THR A 111 -5.29 -0.13 2.75
N ASN A 112 -3.97 0.09 2.83
CA ASN A 112 -3.14 -0.40 3.91
C ASN A 112 -2.95 0.58 5.07
N GLU A 113 -3.70 1.69 5.14
CA GLU A 113 -3.53 2.76 6.13
C GLU A 113 -3.37 2.23 7.56
N LYS A 114 -4.28 1.36 8.00
CA LYS A 114 -4.25 0.78 9.37
C LYS A 114 -3.00 -0.07 9.62
N LYS A 115 -2.58 -0.87 8.64
CA LYS A 115 -1.38 -1.72 8.74
C LYS A 115 -0.11 -0.86 8.79
N ILE A 116 -0.03 0.15 7.91
CA ILE A 116 1.09 1.09 7.84
C ILE A 116 1.25 1.84 9.17
N LEU A 117 0.17 2.41 9.70
CA LEU A 117 0.21 3.15 10.96
C LEU A 117 0.61 2.26 12.14
N LYS A 118 0.20 0.98 12.15
CA LYS A 118 0.61 0.02 13.19
C LYS A 118 2.10 -0.35 13.11
N LYS A 119 2.69 -0.39 11.91
CA LYS A 119 4.12 -0.73 11.71
C LYS A 119 5.07 0.45 11.90
N ILE A 120 4.56 1.68 11.75
CA ILE A 120 5.35 2.92 11.94
C ILE A 120 5.29 3.40 13.40
N SER A 121 4.22 3.06 14.14
CA SER A 121 4.07 3.37 15.56
C SER A 121 4.93 2.46 16.43
#